data_AF-A0A2V7NV62-F1
#
_entry.id   AF-A0A2V7NV62-F1
#
_cell.length_a   1.000
_cell.length_b   1.000
_cell.length_c   1.000
_cell.angle_alpha   90.00
_cell.angle_beta   90.00
_cell.angle_gamma   90.00
#
_symmetry.space_group_name_H-M   'P 1'
#
loop_
_entity.id
_entity.type
_entity.pdbx_description
1 polymer ?
#
loop_
_entity_poly.entity_id
_entity_poly.type
_entity_poly.pdbx_seq_one_letter_code
_entity_poly.pdbx_strand_id
1 'polypeptide(L)'
;MRQLSFLCTPPVLGGGLGTTVSMTVRQTPFYGARVFDNSDSVLVFYEGNPGTRSDDTWIPAQLRNVTNPSPCADGTPGYQLTVMPTWVGGTFNVAGAITNGSPLRGYHSITYQLYQASDGKWYLGQQDNSAGGSLQPLIGPVASNGLQFTYYDAAGAITAVPTQVASIGITLIGQTASPIRQANAAGVAYKTDTVTTRVAVRNNPRCGPCK
;
A
#
# COMPACT_ATOMS: atom_id res chain seq x y z
N MET A 1 -6.71 3.72 -0.22
CA MET A 1 -6.75 5.11 0.28
C MET A 1 -7.29 5.08 1.71
N ARG A 2 -6.50 5.59 2.66
CA ARG A 2 -6.83 5.70 4.09
C ARG A 2 -7.13 7.16 4.47
N GLN A 3 -6.44 8.11 3.85
CA GLN A 3 -6.62 9.55 4.04
C GLN A 3 -6.60 10.27 2.68
N LEU A 4 -7.31 11.38 2.58
CA LEU A 4 -7.21 12.39 1.53
C LEU A 4 -7.20 13.76 2.22
N SER A 5 -6.18 14.55 1.95
CA SER A 5 -6.05 15.94 2.41
C SER A 5 -5.40 16.78 1.32
N PHE A 6 -5.28 18.08 1.56
CA PHE A 6 -4.76 19.06 0.61
C PHE A 6 -3.62 19.82 1.26
N LEU A 7 -2.54 20.01 0.49
CA LEU A 7 -1.40 20.79 0.94
C LEU A 7 -1.81 22.23 1.19
N CYS A 8 -1.34 22.80 2.30
CA CYS A 8 -1.39 24.24 2.57
C CYS A 8 -0.01 24.88 2.60
N THR A 9 1.03 24.08 2.84
CA THR A 9 2.44 24.46 2.67
C THR A 9 3.11 23.39 1.81
N PRO A 10 3.51 23.72 0.56
CA PRO A 10 4.16 22.76 -0.32
C PRO A 10 5.56 22.38 0.19
N PRO A 11 6.11 21.24 -0.26
CA PRO A 11 7.48 20.85 0.06
C PRO A 11 8.51 21.86 -0.44
N VAL A 12 9.58 22.05 0.33
CA VAL A 12 10.71 22.90 -0.08
C VAL A 12 11.34 22.40 -1.38
N LEU A 13 11.82 23.34 -2.20
CA LEU A 13 12.53 23.05 -3.44
C LEU A 13 13.89 22.40 -3.15
N GLY A 14 14.38 21.56 -4.06
CA GLY A 14 15.73 21.00 -3.96
C GLY A 14 15.94 19.93 -2.87
N GLY A 15 14.88 19.44 -2.22
CA GLY A 15 14.95 18.22 -1.41
C GLY A 15 15.46 17.06 -2.27
N GLY A 16 16.67 16.58 -2.00
CA GLY A 16 17.34 15.57 -2.80
C GLY A 16 16.74 14.17 -2.69
N LEU A 17 17.16 13.31 -3.60
CA LEU A 17 16.77 11.89 -3.63
C LEU A 17 17.17 11.23 -2.30
N GLY A 18 16.19 10.70 -1.57
CA GLY A 18 16.43 10.05 -0.28
C GLY A 18 16.62 10.99 0.90
N THR A 19 16.42 12.31 0.76
CA THR A 19 16.35 13.21 1.91
C THR A 19 14.91 13.37 2.38
N THR A 20 14.74 13.69 3.66
CA THR A 20 13.43 14.01 4.19
C THR A 20 13.01 15.41 3.77
N VAL A 21 11.75 15.54 3.38
CA VAL A 21 11.12 16.81 3.00
C VAL A 21 9.90 17.02 3.89
N SER A 22 9.70 18.25 4.34
CA SER A 22 8.53 18.62 5.14
C SER A 22 7.50 19.35 4.29
N MET A 23 6.24 19.04 4.52
CA MET A 23 5.07 19.67 3.89
C MET A 23 3.94 19.75 4.92
N THR A 24 3.03 20.70 4.78
CA THR A 24 1.89 20.82 5.71
C THR A 24 0.58 20.60 4.95
N VAL A 25 -0.28 19.75 5.49
CA VAL A 25 -1.63 19.49 4.96
C VAL A 25 -2.69 20.03 5.92
N ARG A 26 -3.84 20.42 5.38
CA ARG A 26 -4.96 20.94 6.17
C ARG A 26 -5.61 19.83 6.99
N GLN A 27 -6.12 20.18 8.17
CA GLN A 27 -7.05 19.32 8.92
C GLN A 27 -8.48 19.40 8.36
N THR A 28 -8.80 20.48 7.63
CA THR A 28 -10.10 20.67 6.98
C THR A 28 -9.91 21.34 5.60
N PRO A 29 -10.46 20.77 4.51
CA PRO A 29 -11.15 19.48 4.46
C PRO A 29 -10.18 18.30 4.57
N PHE A 30 -10.58 17.28 5.33
CA PHE A 30 -9.86 16.02 5.49
C PHE A 30 -10.86 14.87 5.36
N TYR A 31 -10.51 13.86 4.56
CA TYR A 31 -11.33 12.68 4.36
C TYR A 31 -10.53 11.44 4.74
N GLY A 32 -10.89 10.80 5.84
CA GLY A 32 -10.22 9.59 6.29
C GLY A 32 -10.86 9.07 7.56
N ALA A 33 -10.70 7.77 7.82
CA ALA A 33 -11.20 7.14 9.04
C ALA A 33 -10.30 7.42 10.26
N ARG A 34 -9.05 7.84 10.03
CA ARG A 34 -8.06 8.23 11.05
C ARG A 34 -7.12 9.31 10.51
N VAL A 35 -6.43 10.02 11.39
CA VAL A 35 -5.36 10.96 11.04
C VAL A 35 -4.12 10.24 10.49
N PHE A 36 -3.12 10.99 10.02
CA PHE A 36 -1.84 10.42 9.59
C PHE A 36 -1.07 9.84 10.77
N ASP A 37 -0.39 8.73 10.55
CA ASP A 37 0.50 8.08 11.51
C ASP A 37 1.82 7.68 10.85
N ASN A 38 2.90 7.52 11.62
CA ASN A 38 4.23 7.18 11.09
C ASN A 38 4.28 5.81 10.39
N SER A 39 3.28 4.95 10.58
CA SER A 39 3.10 3.71 9.82
C SER A 39 2.49 3.91 8.43
N ASP A 40 2.10 5.12 8.03
CA ASP A 40 1.49 5.37 6.74
C ASP A 40 2.53 5.73 5.64
N SER A 41 2.07 5.74 4.41
CA SER A 41 2.77 6.30 3.25
C SER A 41 1.82 7.22 2.50
N VAL A 42 2.35 8.15 1.72
CA VAL A 42 1.54 9.15 1.04
C VAL A 42 1.85 9.18 -0.45
N LEU A 43 0.82 9.39 -1.26
CA LEU A 43 0.96 9.77 -2.66
C LEU A 43 0.72 11.27 -2.74
N VAL A 44 1.72 12.02 -3.19
CA VAL A 44 1.64 13.47 -3.41
C VAL A 44 1.40 13.71 -4.89
N PHE A 45 0.38 14.51 -5.23
CA PHE A 45 0.14 14.86 -6.61
C PHE A 45 1.20 15.86 -7.10
N TYR A 46 1.84 15.52 -8.20
CA TYR A 46 2.83 16.33 -8.89
C TYR A 46 2.30 16.67 -10.25
N GLU A 47 2.15 17.96 -10.51
CA GLU A 47 1.63 18.47 -11.78
C GLU A 47 2.74 18.56 -12.84
N GLY A 48 3.94 18.99 -12.45
CA GLY A 48 4.97 19.31 -13.44
C GLY A 48 4.63 20.62 -14.17
N ASN A 49 4.14 20.52 -15.41
CA ASN A 49 3.77 21.63 -16.28
C ASN A 49 2.23 21.75 -16.39
N PRO A 50 1.62 22.82 -15.85
CA PRO A 50 0.18 23.04 -15.91
C PRO A 50 -0.42 23.15 -17.33
N GLY A 51 0.41 23.32 -18.36
CA GLY A 51 -0.02 23.34 -19.77
C GLY A 51 -0.24 21.97 -20.38
N THR A 52 0.17 20.89 -19.71
CA THR A 52 0.06 19.51 -20.17
C THR A 52 -0.54 18.63 -19.08
N ARG A 53 -1.09 17.46 -19.46
CA ARG A 53 -1.54 16.42 -18.51
C ARG A 53 -0.68 15.16 -18.57
N SER A 54 0.34 15.18 -19.41
CA SER A 54 1.15 14.00 -19.74
C SER A 54 2.25 13.76 -18.72
N ASP A 55 2.54 14.76 -17.90
CA ASP A 55 3.58 14.77 -16.87
C ASP A 55 3.02 14.74 -15.44
N ASP A 56 1.70 14.89 -15.29
CA ASP A 56 0.99 14.69 -14.04
C ASP A 56 1.25 13.29 -13.50
N THR A 57 1.71 13.19 -12.25
CA THR A 57 2.01 11.92 -11.62
C THR A 57 1.74 11.93 -10.12
N TRP A 58 1.57 10.73 -9.56
CA TRP A 58 1.46 10.53 -8.12
C TRP A 58 2.79 10.03 -7.58
N ILE A 59 3.34 10.78 -6.63
CA ILE A 59 4.67 10.54 -6.12
C ILE A 59 4.58 9.83 -4.78
N PRO A 60 5.02 8.56 -4.70
CA PRO A 60 5.06 7.85 -3.44
C PRO A 60 6.10 8.46 -2.50
N ALA A 61 5.75 8.57 -1.24
CA ALA A 61 6.66 8.98 -0.18
C ALA A 61 6.34 8.24 1.11
N GLN A 62 7.38 7.75 1.77
CA GLN A 62 7.24 7.15 3.10
C GLN A 62 7.08 8.26 4.13
N LEU A 63 6.06 8.16 4.99
CA LEU A 63 5.90 9.10 6.09
C LEU A 63 6.92 8.76 7.19
N ARG A 64 7.66 9.76 7.67
CA ARG A 64 8.69 9.61 8.70
C ARG A 64 8.26 10.20 10.02
N ASN A 65 7.56 11.33 9.96
CA ASN A 65 7.05 12.00 11.14
C ASN A 65 5.77 12.78 10.83
N VAL A 66 4.89 12.86 11.81
CA VAL A 66 3.70 13.72 11.80
C VAL A 66 3.75 14.66 13.00
N THR A 67 3.80 15.96 12.74
CA THR A 67 3.76 17.00 13.77
C THR A 67 2.38 17.66 13.79
N ASN A 68 1.78 17.73 14.98
CA ASN A 68 0.48 18.36 15.25
C ASN A 68 0.52 19.05 16.63
N PRO A 69 0.13 20.33 16.77
CA PRO A 69 -0.38 21.23 15.73
C PRO A 69 0.72 21.79 14.83
N SER A 70 0.41 21.97 13.55
CA SER A 70 1.22 22.77 12.62
C SER A 70 0.30 23.64 11.77
N PRO A 71 0.06 24.90 12.17
CA PRO A 71 -0.83 25.79 11.43
C PRO A 71 -0.35 26.02 10.00
N CYS A 72 -1.30 26.11 9.08
CA CYS A 72 -1.07 26.60 7.73
C CYS A 72 -0.74 28.11 7.75
N ALA A 73 -0.16 28.63 6.67
CA ALA A 73 0.19 30.06 6.57
C ALA A 73 -1.02 31.00 6.70
N ASP A 74 -2.23 30.50 6.41
CA ASP A 74 -3.49 31.22 6.58
C ASP A 74 -4.10 31.10 8.00
N GLY A 75 -3.36 30.53 8.95
CA GLY A 75 -3.78 30.36 10.34
C GLY A 75 -4.69 29.17 10.60
N THR A 76 -5.08 28.41 9.57
CA THR A 76 -5.92 27.22 9.75
C THR A 76 -5.14 26.05 10.35
N PRO A 77 -5.79 25.13 11.11
CA PRO A 77 -5.12 23.95 11.64
C PRO A 77 -4.57 23.03 10.55
N GLY A 78 -3.34 22.53 10.74
CA GLY A 78 -2.68 21.60 9.82
C GLY A 78 -1.89 20.50 10.53
N TYR A 79 -1.49 19.51 9.74
CA TYR A 79 -0.52 18.48 10.09
C TYR A 79 0.74 18.72 9.27
N GLN A 80 1.89 18.85 9.91
CA GLN A 80 3.17 18.84 9.19
C GLN A 80 3.64 17.40 9.05
N LEU A 81 3.83 17.00 7.80
CA LEU A 81 4.30 15.69 7.40
C LEU A 81 5.76 15.80 6.99
N THR A 82 6.63 15.04 7.64
CA THR A 82 7.99 14.81 7.16
C THR A 82 7.98 13.50 6.40
N VAL A 83 8.30 13.54 5.11
CA VAL A 83 8.23 12.39 4.22
C VAL A 83 9.58 12.15 3.57
N MET A 84 9.83 10.90 3.18
CA MET A 84 10.97 10.51 2.35
C MET A 84 10.42 10.04 0.99
N PRO A 85 10.43 10.90 -0.04
CA PRO A 85 9.88 10.60 -1.34
C PRO A 85 10.74 9.59 -2.13
N THR A 86 10.06 8.67 -2.82
CA THR A 86 10.63 7.81 -3.85
C THR A 86 10.30 8.41 -5.21
N TRP A 87 11.03 9.45 -5.60
CA TRP A 87 10.85 10.11 -6.88
C TRP A 87 11.17 9.16 -8.04
N VAL A 88 10.19 8.96 -8.92
CA VAL A 88 10.38 8.21 -10.17
C VAL A 88 11.18 9.10 -11.13
N GLY A 89 12.35 8.64 -11.59
CA GLY A 89 13.11 9.33 -12.65
C GLY A 89 14.16 10.35 -12.21
N GLY A 90 14.52 10.42 -10.92
CA GLY A 90 15.68 11.20 -10.47
C GLY A 90 15.51 12.72 -10.53
N THR A 91 14.28 13.22 -10.74
CA THR A 91 13.99 14.65 -10.86
C THR A 91 13.72 15.25 -9.48
N PHE A 92 14.45 16.30 -9.12
CA PHE A 92 14.17 17.09 -7.92
C PHE A 92 12.80 17.76 -8.03
N ASN A 93 12.17 18.06 -6.90
CA ASN A 93 11.00 18.93 -6.89
C ASN A 93 11.35 20.28 -7.53
N VAL A 94 10.66 20.64 -8.61
CA VAL A 94 10.83 21.92 -9.31
C VAL A 94 9.79 22.93 -8.84
N ALA A 95 10.10 24.21 -8.98
CA ALA A 95 9.19 25.29 -8.61
C ALA A 95 7.85 25.16 -9.35
N GLY A 96 6.75 25.17 -8.60
CA GLY A 96 5.40 25.12 -9.15
C GLY A 96 4.86 23.72 -9.46
N ALA A 97 5.66 22.65 -9.36
CA ALA A 97 5.16 21.31 -9.66
C ALA A 97 4.29 20.70 -8.54
N ILE A 98 4.56 21.08 -7.29
CA ILE A 98 3.68 20.79 -6.15
C ILE A 98 3.28 22.12 -5.54
N THR A 99 1.99 22.45 -5.62
CA THR A 99 1.46 23.75 -5.21
C THR A 99 0.66 23.65 -3.91
N ASN A 100 0.37 24.81 -3.34
CA ASN A 100 -0.70 24.90 -2.36
C ASN A 100 -2.01 24.40 -2.99
N GLY A 101 -2.78 23.61 -2.24
CA GLY A 101 -3.98 22.93 -2.71
C GLY A 101 -3.75 21.58 -3.38
N SER A 102 -2.50 21.18 -3.68
CA SER A 102 -2.23 19.87 -4.29
C SER A 102 -2.76 18.74 -3.39
N PRO A 103 -3.50 17.77 -3.96
CA PRO A 103 -4.08 16.68 -3.19
C PRO A 103 -3.01 15.68 -2.74
N LEU A 104 -3.20 15.13 -1.56
CA LEU A 104 -2.35 14.11 -0.95
C LEU A 104 -3.21 12.93 -0.49
N ARG A 105 -2.82 11.72 -0.87
CA ARG A 105 -3.53 10.48 -0.53
C ARG A 105 -2.69 9.62 0.40
N GLY A 106 -3.16 9.39 1.62
CA GLY A 106 -2.57 8.42 2.54
C GLY A 106 -2.93 6.97 2.17
N TYR A 107 -1.96 6.08 2.29
CA TYR A 107 -2.10 4.64 2.12
C TYR A 107 -1.16 3.90 3.05
N HIS A 108 -1.30 2.58 3.08
CA HIS A 108 -0.45 1.70 3.88
C HIS A 108 -0.09 0.50 3.01
N SER A 109 1.21 0.18 2.97
CA SER A 109 1.76 -0.86 2.11
C SER A 109 2.10 -2.09 2.92
N ILE A 110 1.45 -3.20 2.61
CA ILE A 110 1.69 -4.50 3.23
C ILE A 110 2.12 -5.49 2.15
N THR A 111 3.18 -6.24 2.42
CA THR A 111 3.54 -7.43 1.63
C THR A 111 3.03 -8.67 2.34
N TYR A 112 2.30 -9.51 1.60
CA TYR A 112 1.98 -10.87 2.02
C TYR A 112 2.80 -11.84 1.19
N GLN A 113 3.45 -12.80 1.84
CA GLN A 113 4.23 -13.82 1.15
C GLN A 113 4.27 -15.11 1.94
N LEU A 114 4.60 -16.21 1.26
CA LEU A 114 4.87 -17.47 1.94
C LEU A 114 6.21 -17.36 2.67
N TYR A 115 6.21 -17.62 3.98
CA TYR A 115 7.35 -17.43 4.87
C TYR A 115 7.68 -18.71 5.62
N GLN A 116 8.94 -19.15 5.58
CA GLN A 116 9.42 -20.24 6.43
C GLN A 116 10.01 -19.63 7.70
N ALA A 117 9.42 -19.94 8.86
CA ALA A 117 9.94 -19.48 10.14
C ALA A 117 11.10 -20.36 10.63
N SER A 118 11.74 -19.95 11.72
CA SER A 118 12.89 -20.66 12.32
C SER A 118 12.56 -22.07 12.82
N ASP A 119 11.28 -22.39 13.02
CA ASP A 119 10.80 -23.74 13.36
C ASP A 119 10.71 -24.68 12.15
N GLY A 120 11.09 -24.21 10.95
CA GLY A 120 11.05 -24.95 9.69
C GLY A 120 9.66 -25.07 9.08
N LYS A 121 8.62 -24.50 9.69
CA LYS A 121 7.24 -24.54 9.19
C LYS A 121 6.95 -23.32 8.30
N TRP A 122 6.01 -23.50 7.40
CA TRP A 122 5.57 -22.45 6.49
C TRP A 122 4.36 -21.70 7.06
N TYR A 123 4.34 -20.39 6.85
CA TYR A 123 3.32 -19.47 7.31
C TYR A 123 2.95 -18.50 6.18
N LEU A 124 1.73 -17.99 6.20
CA LEU A 124 1.43 -16.71 5.56
C LEU A 124 2.15 -15.64 6.36
N GLY A 125 3.21 -15.08 5.79
CA GLY A 125 3.94 -13.97 6.35
C GLY A 125 3.32 -12.63 5.97
N GLN A 126 3.44 -11.67 6.87
CA GLN A 126 3.07 -10.28 6.65
C GLN A 126 4.27 -9.39 6.94
N GLN A 127 4.51 -8.44 6.06
CA GLN A 127 5.50 -7.37 6.26
C GLN A 127 4.81 -6.03 6.09
N ASP A 128 4.95 -5.17 7.10
CA ASP A 128 4.54 -3.77 7.01
C ASP A 128 5.66 -2.95 6.37
N ASN A 129 5.53 -2.69 5.07
CA ASN A 129 6.54 -1.95 4.33
C ASN A 129 6.56 -0.46 4.71
N SER A 130 5.40 0.09 5.07
CA SER A 130 5.27 1.50 5.41
C SER A 130 5.95 1.82 6.74
N ALA A 131 5.94 0.89 7.70
CA ALA A 131 6.68 1.00 8.97
C ALA A 131 8.13 0.50 8.90
N GLY A 132 8.61 0.00 7.74
CA GLY A 132 9.94 -0.62 7.61
C GLY A 132 10.09 -1.91 8.42
N GLY A 133 8.98 -2.61 8.68
CA GLY A 133 8.95 -3.84 9.45
C GLY A 133 9.65 -4.99 8.74
N SER A 134 10.07 -5.99 9.51
CA SER A 134 10.50 -7.28 8.99
C SER A 134 9.30 -8.18 8.71
N LEU A 135 9.50 -9.18 7.87
CA LEU A 135 8.49 -10.21 7.61
C LEU A 135 8.26 -11.05 8.86
N GLN A 136 7.01 -11.14 9.31
CA GLN A 136 6.59 -11.91 10.48
C GLN A 136 5.52 -12.94 10.11
N PRO A 137 5.47 -14.11 10.78
CA PRO A 137 4.41 -15.08 10.56
C PRO A 137 3.07 -14.51 11.04
N LEU A 138 2.03 -14.59 10.22
CA LEU A 138 0.67 -14.13 10.54
C LEU A 138 -0.30 -15.30 10.74
N ILE A 139 -0.35 -16.23 9.79
CA ILE A 139 -1.24 -17.41 9.83
C ILE A 139 -0.44 -18.66 9.48
N GLY A 140 -0.60 -19.73 10.25
CA GLY A 140 -0.08 -21.04 9.87
C GLY A 140 -0.14 -22.07 11.01
N PRO A 141 0.41 -23.28 10.78
CA PRO A 141 1.18 -23.65 9.59
C PRO A 141 0.34 -23.75 8.30
N VAL A 142 0.98 -23.48 7.17
CA VAL A 142 0.44 -23.69 5.82
C VAL A 142 1.32 -24.70 5.08
N ALA A 143 0.82 -25.24 3.97
CA ALA A 143 1.64 -26.07 3.09
C ALA A 143 2.80 -25.24 2.47
N SER A 144 3.84 -25.91 1.99
CA SER A 144 4.99 -25.26 1.32
C SER A 144 4.65 -24.56 -0.01
N ASN A 145 3.45 -24.80 -0.54
CA ASN A 145 2.84 -24.08 -1.66
C ASN A 145 1.49 -23.47 -1.24
N GLY A 146 1.33 -23.23 0.06
CA GLY A 146 0.05 -22.96 0.69
C GLY A 146 -0.42 -21.52 0.59
N LEU A 147 0.27 -20.64 -0.14
CA LEU A 147 -0.21 -19.33 -0.52
C LEU A 147 -0.07 -19.15 -2.03
N GLN A 148 -1.18 -18.82 -2.69
CA GLN A 148 -1.20 -18.58 -4.13
C GLN A 148 -2.03 -17.34 -4.45
N PHE A 149 -1.48 -16.51 -5.33
CA PHE A 149 -2.17 -15.35 -5.89
C PHE A 149 -2.42 -15.57 -7.38
N THR A 150 -3.66 -15.38 -7.80
CA THR A 150 -4.04 -15.38 -9.21
C THR A 150 -4.63 -14.03 -9.56
N TYR A 151 -4.07 -13.38 -10.57
CA TYR A 151 -4.49 -12.04 -10.97
C TYR A 151 -5.42 -12.14 -12.18
N TYR A 152 -6.53 -11.42 -12.13
CA TYR A 152 -7.53 -11.43 -13.19
C TYR A 152 -7.76 -10.03 -13.73
N ASP A 153 -7.96 -9.93 -15.05
CA ASP A 153 -8.36 -8.71 -15.73
C ASP A 153 -9.86 -8.38 -15.55
N ALA A 154 -10.31 -7.27 -16.16
CA ALA A 154 -11.68 -6.81 -16.05
C ALA A 154 -12.71 -7.75 -16.70
N ALA A 155 -12.29 -8.59 -17.65
CA ALA A 155 -13.11 -9.64 -18.26
C ALA A 155 -13.10 -10.95 -17.44
N GLY A 156 -12.22 -11.03 -16.44
CA GLY A 156 -12.05 -12.19 -15.58
C GLY A 156 -11.03 -13.21 -16.08
N ALA A 157 -10.25 -12.90 -17.12
CA ALA A 157 -9.15 -13.75 -17.59
C ALA A 157 -7.89 -13.57 -16.75
N ILE A 158 -7.06 -14.60 -16.63
CA ILE A 158 -5.79 -14.52 -15.89
C ILE A 158 -4.84 -13.59 -16.65
N THR A 159 -4.24 -12.63 -15.93
CA THR A 159 -3.28 -11.68 -16.51
C THR A 159 -2.01 -11.61 -15.68
N ALA A 160 -0.87 -11.43 -16.35
CA ALA A 160 0.40 -11.09 -15.73
C ALA A 160 0.72 -9.59 -15.83
N VAL A 161 -0.13 -8.81 -16.51
CA VAL A 161 0.09 -7.37 -16.76
C VAL A 161 -0.46 -6.56 -15.58
N PRO A 162 0.38 -5.91 -14.75
CA PRO A 162 -0.07 -5.26 -13.51
C PRO A 162 -1.13 -4.18 -13.71
N THR A 163 -1.05 -3.44 -14.83
CA THR A 163 -2.01 -2.37 -15.16
C THR A 163 -3.38 -2.88 -15.58
N GLN A 164 -3.51 -4.17 -15.89
CA GLN A 164 -4.78 -4.80 -16.27
C GLN A 164 -5.48 -5.50 -15.10
N VAL A 165 -4.84 -5.60 -13.93
CA VAL A 165 -5.40 -6.33 -12.78
C VAL A 165 -6.65 -5.65 -12.24
N ALA A 166 -7.76 -6.37 -12.29
CA ALA A 166 -9.07 -5.95 -11.82
C ALA A 166 -9.50 -6.65 -10.52
N SER A 167 -9.04 -7.88 -10.30
CA SER A 167 -9.30 -8.66 -9.09
C SER A 167 -8.20 -9.66 -8.82
N ILE A 168 -8.08 -10.08 -7.56
CA ILE A 168 -7.06 -10.99 -7.08
C ILE A 168 -7.76 -12.18 -6.44
N GLY A 169 -7.50 -13.38 -6.95
CA GLY A 169 -7.80 -14.64 -6.29
C GLY A 169 -6.70 -14.98 -5.30
N ILE A 170 -7.09 -15.41 -4.11
CA ILE A 170 -6.22 -15.77 -3.02
C ILE A 170 -6.58 -17.18 -2.60
N THR A 171 -5.63 -18.10 -2.67
CA THR A 171 -5.80 -19.47 -2.15
C THR A 171 -4.81 -19.68 -1.01
N LEU A 172 -5.34 -20.12 0.13
CA LEU A 172 -4.57 -20.49 1.31
C LEU A 172 -4.79 -21.98 1.60
N ILE A 173 -3.72 -22.75 1.69
CA ILE A 173 -3.73 -24.17 2.05
C ILE A 173 -3.16 -24.31 3.46
N GLY A 174 -4.04 -24.35 4.45
CA GLY A 174 -3.68 -24.59 5.84
C GLY A 174 -3.16 -26.01 6.02
N GLN A 175 -2.27 -26.22 7.00
CA GLN A 175 -1.72 -27.52 7.34
C GLN A 175 -1.72 -27.70 8.87
N THR A 176 -2.02 -28.90 9.35
CA THR A 176 -1.90 -29.20 10.78
C THR A 176 -0.47 -28.98 11.27
N ALA A 177 -0.33 -28.50 12.52
CA ALA A 177 0.99 -28.22 13.08
C ALA A 177 1.85 -29.46 13.32
N SER A 178 1.21 -30.63 13.44
CA SER A 178 1.84 -31.94 13.56
C SER A 178 1.08 -32.95 12.71
N PRO A 179 1.69 -34.10 12.35
CA PRO A 179 0.99 -35.21 11.74
C PRO A 179 -0.13 -35.72 12.68
N ILE A 180 -1.31 -35.96 12.13
CA ILE A 180 -2.46 -36.50 12.88
C ILE A 180 -2.89 -37.85 12.33
N ARG A 181 -3.52 -38.65 13.20
CA ARG A 181 -4.15 -39.92 12.80
C ARG A 181 -5.35 -39.63 11.90
N GLN A 182 -5.52 -40.43 10.87
CA GLN A 182 -6.64 -40.31 9.94
C GLN A 182 -7.64 -41.45 10.17
N ALA A 183 -8.93 -41.15 10.06
CA ALA A 183 -9.98 -42.13 10.35
C ALA A 183 -9.90 -43.39 9.47
N ASN A 184 -9.39 -43.26 8.23
CA ASN A 184 -9.41 -44.30 7.21
C ASN A 184 -8.03 -44.61 6.60
N ALA A 185 -6.93 -44.33 7.30
CA ALA A 185 -5.58 -44.65 6.81
C ALA A 185 -4.64 -45.06 7.94
N ALA A 186 -3.76 -46.03 7.67
CA ALA A 186 -2.70 -46.41 8.58
C ALA A 186 -1.63 -45.30 8.65
N GLY A 187 -1.17 -44.97 9.86
CA GLY A 187 -0.13 -43.97 10.10
C GLY A 187 -0.63 -42.58 10.53
N VAL A 188 0.30 -41.64 10.61
CA VAL A 188 0.03 -40.22 10.87
C VAL A 188 0.56 -39.39 9.71
N ALA A 189 -0.19 -38.38 9.29
CA ALA A 189 0.21 -37.48 8.22
C ALA A 189 -0.31 -36.07 8.48
N TYR A 190 0.33 -35.08 7.87
CA TYR A 190 -0.20 -33.74 7.86
C TYR A 190 -1.53 -33.70 7.12
N LYS A 191 -2.53 -33.05 7.72
CA LYS A 191 -3.80 -32.78 7.04
C LYS A 191 -3.79 -31.34 6.55
N THR A 192 -4.31 -31.15 5.36
CA THR A 192 -4.47 -29.84 4.75
C THR A 192 -5.93 -29.51 4.53
N ASP A 193 -6.24 -28.22 4.55
CA ASP A 193 -7.54 -27.68 4.16
C ASP A 193 -7.32 -26.41 3.33
N THR A 194 -8.25 -26.09 2.43
CA THR A 194 -8.08 -25.02 1.43
C THR A 194 -9.20 -24.00 1.53
N VAL A 195 -8.81 -22.73 1.62
CA VAL A 195 -9.72 -21.59 1.51
C VAL A 195 -9.33 -20.78 0.29
N THR A 196 -10.29 -20.50 -0.58
CA THR A 196 -10.11 -19.62 -1.73
C THR A 196 -11.09 -18.45 -1.64
N THR A 197 -10.60 -17.24 -1.88
CA THR A 197 -11.41 -16.03 -1.97
C THR A 197 -10.98 -15.16 -3.13
N ARG A 198 -11.85 -14.25 -3.56
CA ARG A 198 -11.57 -13.30 -4.64
C ARG A 198 -11.95 -11.89 -4.20
N VAL A 199 -11.02 -10.97 -4.33
CA VAL A 199 -11.20 -9.56 -3.96
C VAL A 199 -11.00 -8.67 -5.18
N ALA A 200 -11.82 -7.63 -5.31
CA ALA A 200 -11.64 -6.63 -6.37
C ALA A 200 -10.74 -5.48 -5.90
N VAL A 201 -9.95 -4.94 -6.81
CA VAL A 201 -9.10 -3.78 -6.50
C VAL A 201 -9.94 -2.50 -6.48
N ARG A 202 -9.59 -1.57 -5.59
CA ARG A 202 -10.26 -0.27 -5.51
C ARG A 202 -9.92 0.56 -6.75
N ASN A 203 -10.86 1.40 -7.18
CA ASN A 203 -10.71 2.29 -8.35
C ASN A 203 -10.55 1.57 -9.69
N ASN A 204 -10.96 0.31 -9.78
CA ASN A 204 -11.16 -0.35 -11.05
C ASN A 204 -12.52 0.08 -11.64
N PRO A 205 -12.57 0.67 -12.85
CA PRO A 205 -13.84 0.92 -13.52
C PRO A 205 -14.53 -0.42 -13.79
N ARG A 206 -15.42 -0.84 -12.90
CA ARG A 206 -16.34 -1.94 -13.15
C ARG A 206 -17.41 -1.49 -14.13
N CYS A 207 -17.06 -1.35 -15.39
CA CYS A 207 -17.99 -1.20 -16.50
C CYS A 207 -17.28 -1.63 -17.79
N GLY A 208 -17.32 -2.94 -18.10
CA GLY A 208 -17.58 -3.29 -19.50
C GLY A 208 -18.99 -2.78 -19.85
N PRO A 209 -19.32 -2.49 -21.11
CA PRO A 209 -20.62 -1.94 -21.46
C PRO A 209 -21.72 -2.84 -20.89
N CYS A 210 -22.62 -2.26 -20.08
CA CYS A 210 -23.88 -2.89 -19.75
C CYS A 210 -24.56 -3.19 -21.10
N LYS A 211 -24.67 -4.47 -21.45
CA LYS A 211 -25.54 -4.90 -22.55
C LYS A 211 -26.98 -4.85 -22.09
#